data_AF-Q2R1I7-F1
#
_entry.id   AF-Q2R1I7-F1
#
_cell.length_a   1.000
_cell.length_b   1.000
_cell.length_c   1.000
_cell.angle_alpha   90.00
_cell.angle_beta   90.00
_cell.angle_gamma   90.00
#
_symmetry.space_group_name_H-M   'P 1'
#
loop_
_entity.id
_entity.type
_entity.pdbx_description
1 polymer ?
#
loop_
_entity_poly.entity_id
_entity_poly.type
_entity_poly.pdbx_seq_one_letter_code
_entity_poly.pdbx_strand_id
1 'polypeptide(L)'
;MDASAVASADEAKKTTAAAAATAAGEPQKPAAVAPLLAQGYVDSILAFERVQWPVFSDDDLKHLSPEQRREIDKMAALHKALDDDLAVFQAEVSRQVEDNGCYVVGESYLADQAKLEALINEEWAKIDWSAFEFE
;
A
#
# COMPACT_ATOMS: atom_id res chain seq x y z
N MET A 1 -15.11 10.84 12.90
CA MET A 1 -14.51 9.86 11.98
C MET A 1 -14.23 8.62 12.79
N ASP A 2 -15.04 7.59 12.61
CA ASP A 2 -14.95 6.34 13.37
C ASP A 2 -13.68 5.58 12.98
N ALA A 3 -12.85 5.26 13.98
CA ALA A 3 -11.56 4.58 13.84
C ALA A 3 -11.70 3.07 13.52
N SER A 4 -12.71 2.68 12.74
CA SER A 4 -13.01 1.28 12.43
C SER A 4 -12.38 0.77 11.12
N ALA A 5 -11.69 1.63 10.35
CA ALA A 5 -11.16 1.24 9.03
C ALA A 5 -9.76 0.60 9.07
N VAL A 6 -9.07 0.56 10.21
CA VAL A 6 -7.69 0.03 10.31
C VAL A 6 -7.61 -1.46 10.68
N ALA A 7 -8.74 -2.19 10.72
CA ALA A 7 -8.78 -3.57 11.20
C ALA A 7 -8.57 -4.67 10.12
N SER A 8 -8.15 -4.34 8.89
CA SER A 8 -8.00 -5.36 7.82
C SER A 8 -6.56 -5.75 7.48
N ALA A 9 -5.55 -5.34 8.25
CA ALA A 9 -4.15 -5.73 7.98
C ALA A 9 -3.77 -7.15 8.47
N ASP A 10 -4.58 -7.78 9.33
CA ASP A 10 -4.21 -9.07 9.97
C ASP A 10 -4.55 -10.32 9.12
N GLU A 11 -5.50 -10.23 8.17
CA GLU A 11 -5.94 -11.39 7.39
C GLU A 11 -4.96 -11.79 6.26
N ALA A 12 -4.00 -10.95 5.89
CA ALA A 12 -3.08 -11.23 4.79
C ALA A 12 -1.95 -12.25 5.14
N LYS A 13 -1.79 -12.64 6.41
CA LYS A 13 -0.63 -13.45 6.86
C LYS A 13 -0.78 -14.97 6.72
N LYS A 14 -1.88 -15.51 6.16
CA LYS A 14 -2.18 -16.95 6.29
C LYS A 14 -2.08 -17.82 5.04
N THR A 15 -1.65 -17.33 3.88
CA THR A 15 -1.84 -18.07 2.61
C THR A 15 -0.58 -18.50 1.84
N THR A 16 0.59 -18.61 2.45
CA THR A 16 1.82 -18.99 1.70
C THR A 16 2.53 -20.26 2.18
N ALA A 17 1.84 -21.18 2.86
CA ALA A 17 2.43 -22.45 3.30
C ALA A 17 1.58 -23.68 2.92
N ALA A 18 1.35 -23.91 1.63
CA ALA A 18 0.80 -25.19 1.14
C ALA A 18 1.02 -25.39 -0.37
N ALA A 19 2.26 -25.57 -0.81
CA ALA A 19 2.55 -25.98 -2.19
C ALA A 19 3.68 -27.03 -2.23
N ALA A 20 3.45 -28.17 -1.59
CA ALA A 20 4.31 -29.35 -1.74
C ALA A 20 3.48 -30.64 -1.55
N ALA A 21 2.71 -31.02 -2.57
CA ALA A 21 2.14 -32.36 -2.66
C ALA A 21 2.01 -32.78 -4.14
N THR A 22 2.93 -33.65 -4.53
CA THR A 22 2.98 -34.47 -5.74
C THR A 22 1.77 -35.39 -5.91
N ALA A 23 1.24 -35.51 -7.14
CA ALA A 23 1.05 -36.78 -7.88
C ALA A 23 -0.14 -36.74 -8.87
N ALA A 24 0.20 -36.81 -10.16
CA ALA A 24 -0.49 -37.48 -11.27
C ALA A 24 -2.04 -37.53 -11.30
N GLY A 25 -2.65 -36.74 -12.19
CA GLY A 25 -4.00 -36.99 -12.68
C GLY A 25 -4.66 -35.79 -13.37
N GLU A 26 -4.87 -35.94 -14.69
CA GLU A 26 -5.76 -35.14 -15.56
C GLU A 26 -5.34 -33.70 -15.96
N PRO A 27 -5.67 -33.26 -17.20
CA PRO A 27 -5.10 -32.07 -17.81
C PRO A 27 -5.66 -30.82 -17.12
N GLN A 28 -4.88 -30.32 -16.17
CA GLN A 28 -5.16 -29.10 -15.44
C GLN A 28 -5.32 -27.96 -16.47
N LYS A 29 -6.57 -27.51 -16.61
CA LYS A 29 -6.96 -26.26 -17.27
C LYS A 29 -5.88 -25.21 -16.98
N PRO A 30 -5.29 -24.55 -18.01
CA PRO A 30 -4.09 -23.75 -17.84
C PRO A 30 -4.29 -22.84 -16.65
N ALA A 31 -3.43 -23.02 -15.64
CA ALA A 31 -3.48 -22.25 -14.40
C ALA A 31 -3.71 -20.80 -14.80
N ALA A 32 -4.81 -20.22 -14.32
CA ALA A 32 -5.13 -18.83 -14.58
C ALA A 32 -3.85 -18.05 -14.29
N VAL A 33 -3.23 -17.51 -15.33
CA VAL A 33 -1.93 -16.87 -15.20
C VAL A 33 -2.16 -15.72 -14.23
N ALA A 34 -1.59 -15.85 -13.03
CA ALA A 34 -1.77 -14.86 -12.00
C ALA A 34 -1.41 -13.49 -12.58
N PRO A 35 -2.20 -12.44 -12.28
CA PRO A 35 -1.99 -11.14 -12.89
C PRO A 35 -0.56 -10.65 -12.62
N LEU A 36 0.05 -10.07 -13.63
CA LEU A 36 1.36 -9.42 -13.51
C LEU A 36 1.15 -7.94 -13.23
N LEU A 37 1.95 -7.39 -12.32
CA LEU A 37 2.00 -5.95 -12.15
C LEU A 37 2.71 -5.32 -13.36
N ALA A 38 2.16 -4.25 -13.92
CA ALA A 38 2.80 -3.56 -15.04
C ALA A 38 4.17 -2.98 -14.61
N GLN A 39 5.16 -3.07 -15.49
CA GLN A 39 6.55 -2.70 -15.17
C GLN A 39 6.68 -1.27 -14.62
N GLY A 40 5.91 -0.31 -15.15
CA GLY A 40 5.95 1.07 -14.64
C GLY A 40 5.57 1.21 -13.16
N TYR A 41 4.68 0.35 -12.64
CA TYR A 41 4.38 0.30 -11.21
C TYR A 41 5.50 -0.35 -10.41
N VAL A 42 6.09 -1.42 -10.92
CA VAL A 42 7.28 -2.05 -10.31
C VAL A 42 8.41 -1.03 -10.19
N ASP A 43 8.71 -0.32 -11.26
CA ASP A 43 9.74 0.73 -11.29
C ASP A 43 9.42 1.83 -10.28
N SER A 44 8.15 2.27 -10.22
CA SER A 44 7.70 3.29 -9.27
C SER A 44 7.82 2.82 -7.82
N ILE A 45 7.47 1.56 -7.52
CA ILE A 45 7.61 0.99 -6.17
C ILE A 45 9.08 0.95 -5.77
N LEU A 46 9.97 0.48 -6.64
CA LEU A 46 11.40 0.35 -6.34
C LEU A 46 12.11 1.70 -6.27
N ALA A 47 11.64 2.70 -7.02
CA ALA A 47 12.15 4.07 -6.99
C ALA A 47 11.56 4.92 -5.86
N PHE A 48 10.54 4.45 -5.15
CA PHE A 48 9.88 5.24 -4.11
C PHE A 48 10.82 5.49 -2.93
N GLU A 49 11.16 6.75 -2.70
CA GLU A 49 12.03 7.18 -1.60
C GLU A 49 11.21 7.38 -0.32
N ARG A 50 11.68 6.78 0.78
CA ARG A 50 11.12 7.02 2.11
C ARG A 50 11.58 8.38 2.61
N VAL A 51 10.66 9.33 2.67
CA VAL A 51 10.93 10.67 3.20
C VAL A 51 10.66 10.67 4.70
N GLN A 52 11.60 11.23 5.48
CA GLN A 52 11.38 11.39 6.90
C GLN A 52 10.20 12.35 7.16
N TRP A 53 9.16 11.83 7.80
CA TRP A 53 7.99 12.60 8.22
C TRP A 53 8.04 12.84 9.74
N PRO A 54 7.59 14.00 10.25
CA PRO A 54 7.03 15.13 9.51
C PRO A 54 8.08 16.02 8.85
N VAL A 55 7.65 16.69 7.78
CA VAL A 55 8.39 17.77 7.13
C VAL A 55 8.02 19.11 7.78
N PHE A 56 8.20 19.22 9.10
CA PHE A 56 8.04 20.48 9.85
C PHE A 56 9.41 20.97 10.32
N SER A 57 9.67 22.26 10.16
CA SER A 57 10.84 22.90 10.77
C SER A 57 10.64 23.08 12.28
N ASP A 58 11.73 23.27 13.02
CA ASP A 58 11.66 23.59 14.46
C ASP A 58 10.82 24.86 14.73
N ASP A 59 10.83 25.81 13.79
CA ASP A 59 10.03 27.03 13.88
C ASP A 59 8.54 26.74 13.67
N ASP A 60 8.17 25.89 12.71
CA ASP A 60 6.78 25.45 12.52
C ASP A 60 6.24 24.82 13.81
N LEU A 61 7.05 23.98 14.45
CA LEU A 61 6.67 23.29 15.66
C LEU A 61 6.39 24.28 16.81
N LYS A 62 7.18 25.37 16.97
CA LYS A 62 7.02 26.37 18.05
C LYS A 62 5.62 26.98 18.11
N HIS A 63 4.95 27.12 16.97
CA HIS A 63 3.63 27.74 16.87
C HIS A 63 2.47 26.78 17.18
N LEU A 64 2.76 25.49 17.32
CA LEU A 64 1.75 24.47 17.55
C LEU A 64 1.38 24.33 19.02
N SER A 65 0.08 24.13 19.25
CA SER A 65 -0.43 23.74 20.56
C SER A 65 0.10 22.35 20.95
N PRO A 66 0.14 22.02 22.25
CA PRO A 66 0.50 20.68 22.72
C PRO A 66 -0.33 19.56 22.07
N GLU A 67 -1.62 19.81 21.81
CA GLU A 67 -2.52 18.85 21.15
C GLU A 67 -2.12 18.62 19.70
N GLN A 68 -1.80 19.68 18.96
CA GLN A 68 -1.34 19.58 17.58
C GLN A 68 -0.02 18.81 17.49
N ARG A 69 0.91 19.05 18.43
CA ARG A 69 2.17 18.30 18.50
C ARG A 69 1.94 16.81 18.76
N ARG A 70 1.01 16.45 19.65
CA ARG A 70 0.66 15.04 19.90
C ARG A 70 0.07 14.36 18.66
N GLU A 71 -0.76 15.07 17.90
CA GLU A 71 -1.31 14.50 16.67
C GLU A 71 -0.20 14.32 15.61
N ILE A 72 0.74 15.26 15.51
CA ILE A 72 1.93 15.10 14.67
C ILE A 72 2.73 13.88 15.12
N ASP A 73 3.04 13.71 16.40
CA ASP A 73 3.80 12.55 16.89
C ASP A 73 3.10 11.23 16.53
N LYS A 74 1.77 11.20 16.63
CA LYS A 74 0.97 10.04 16.24
C LYS A 74 1.04 9.78 14.74
N MET A 75 0.88 10.81 13.91
CA MET A 75 1.01 10.70 12.46
C MET A 75 2.43 10.30 12.04
N ALA A 76 3.46 10.75 12.75
CA ALA A 76 4.84 10.37 12.52
C ALA A 76 5.09 8.90 12.82
N ALA A 77 4.52 8.39 13.91
CA ALA A 77 4.57 6.97 14.23
C ALA A 77 3.87 6.12 13.16
N LEU A 78 2.72 6.57 12.65
CA LEU A 78 2.01 5.89 11.55
C LEU A 78 2.83 5.91 10.25
N HIS A 79 3.39 7.07 9.89
CA HIS A 79 4.24 7.19 8.70
C HIS A 79 5.45 6.27 8.80
N LYS A 80 6.10 6.23 9.95
CA LYS A 80 7.22 5.32 10.19
C LYS A 80 6.82 3.85 10.00
N ALA A 81 5.66 3.44 10.52
CA ALA A 81 5.19 2.07 10.34
C ALA A 81 4.95 1.75 8.85
N LEU A 82 4.35 2.67 8.10
CA LEU A 82 4.15 2.53 6.65
C LEU A 82 5.48 2.47 5.88
N ASP A 83 6.47 3.27 6.27
CA ASP A 83 7.82 3.23 5.69
C ASP A 83 8.52 1.89 5.94
N ASP A 84 8.39 1.35 7.15
CA ASP A 84 8.94 0.05 7.52
C ASP A 84 8.26 -1.07 6.69
N ASP A 85 6.93 -1.03 6.54
CA ASP A 85 6.18 -1.96 5.70
C ASP A 85 6.54 -1.83 4.20
N LEU A 86 6.71 -0.59 3.71
CA LEU A 86 7.15 -0.33 2.35
C LEU A 86 8.54 -0.88 2.09
N ALA A 87 9.46 -0.78 3.06
CA ALA A 87 10.80 -1.35 2.92
C ALA A 87 10.76 -2.87 2.78
N VAL A 88 9.90 -3.56 3.55
CA VAL A 88 9.66 -5.00 3.40
C VAL A 88 9.07 -5.32 2.04
N PHE A 89 8.10 -4.52 1.58
CA PHE A 89 7.46 -4.72 0.29
C PHE A 89 8.42 -4.49 -0.90
N GLN A 90 9.24 -3.44 -0.86
CA GLN A 90 10.26 -3.17 -1.88
C GLN A 90 11.28 -4.31 -1.97
N ALA A 91 11.72 -4.85 -0.82
CA ALA A 91 12.61 -6.00 -0.79
C ALA A 91 11.97 -7.25 -1.43
N GLU A 92 10.69 -7.48 -1.17
CA GLU A 92 9.93 -8.58 -1.78
C GLU A 92 9.76 -8.39 -3.30
N VAL A 93 9.43 -7.17 -3.74
CA VAL A 93 9.32 -6.84 -5.16
C VAL A 93 10.65 -7.04 -5.87
N SER A 94 11.76 -6.55 -5.30
CA SER A 94 13.11 -6.74 -5.85
C SER A 94 13.42 -8.22 -6.00
N ARG A 95 13.20 -9.01 -4.95
CA ARG A 95 13.45 -10.46 -4.95
C ARG A 95 12.65 -11.18 -6.03
N GLN A 96 11.34 -10.92 -6.13
CA GLN A 96 10.52 -11.58 -7.15
C GLN A 96 10.91 -11.17 -8.58
N VAL A 97 11.27 -9.91 -8.80
CA VAL A 97 11.72 -9.42 -10.10
C VAL A 97 13.07 -10.05 -10.46
N GLU A 98 13.98 -10.22 -9.52
CA GLU A 98 15.24 -10.93 -9.71
C GLU A 98 15.03 -12.42 -10.05
N ASP A 99 14.12 -13.08 -9.32
CA ASP A 99 13.84 -14.52 -9.48
C ASP A 99 13.06 -14.84 -10.78
N ASN A 100 12.08 -14.01 -11.14
CA ASN A 100 11.09 -14.31 -12.19
C ASN A 100 11.10 -13.33 -13.37
N GLY A 101 11.87 -12.24 -13.29
CA GLY A 101 11.84 -11.13 -14.26
C GLY A 101 10.58 -10.26 -14.20
N CYS A 102 9.66 -10.52 -13.27
CA CYS A 102 8.41 -9.80 -13.09
C CYS A 102 7.86 -9.94 -11.67
N TYR A 103 6.94 -9.05 -11.29
CA TYR A 103 6.21 -9.14 -10.02
C TYR A 103 4.80 -9.67 -10.26
N VAL A 104 4.44 -10.74 -9.56
CA VAL A 104 3.12 -11.38 -9.67
C VAL A 104 2.24 -10.90 -8.53
N VAL A 105 1.05 -10.40 -8.84
CA VAL A 105 0.09 -9.95 -7.83
C VAL A 105 -0.95 -11.03 -7.53
N GLY A 106 -1.53 -10.96 -6.32
CA GLY A 106 -2.60 -11.88 -5.92
C GLY A 106 -3.84 -11.76 -6.82
N GLU A 107 -4.62 -12.83 -6.91
CA GLU A 107 -5.82 -12.88 -7.78
C GLU A 107 -6.84 -11.78 -7.49
N SER A 108 -6.93 -11.31 -6.23
CA SER A 108 -7.85 -10.25 -5.83
C SER A 108 -7.35 -8.85 -6.18
N TYR A 109 -6.08 -8.67 -6.53
CA TYR A 109 -5.44 -7.35 -6.66
C TYR A 109 -6.22 -6.39 -7.55
N LEU A 110 -6.63 -6.84 -8.75
CA LEU A 110 -7.37 -5.99 -9.68
C LEU A 110 -8.77 -5.66 -9.18
N ALA A 111 -9.42 -6.58 -8.48
CA ALA A 111 -10.73 -6.34 -7.87
C ALA A 111 -10.63 -5.38 -6.69
N ASP A 112 -9.59 -5.50 -5.87
CA ASP A 112 -9.37 -4.63 -4.72
C ASP A 112 -8.92 -3.22 -5.16
N GLN A 113 -8.10 -3.13 -6.21
CA GLN A 113 -7.77 -1.86 -6.86
C GLN A 113 -9.03 -1.17 -7.39
N ALA A 114 -9.93 -1.89 -8.06
CA ALA A 114 -11.18 -1.32 -8.56
C ALA A 114 -12.11 -0.83 -7.43
N LYS A 115 -12.17 -1.55 -6.31
CA LYS A 115 -12.93 -1.10 -5.12
C LYS A 115 -12.33 0.17 -4.53
N LEU A 116 -11.00 0.23 -4.41
CA LEU A 116 -10.30 1.39 -3.89
C LEU A 116 -10.50 2.61 -4.80
N GLU A 117 -10.41 2.44 -6.11
CA GLU A 117 -10.67 3.50 -7.09
C GLU A 117 -12.12 4.00 -7.01
N ALA A 118 -13.09 3.09 -6.86
CA ALA A 118 -14.49 3.47 -6.65
C ALA A 118 -14.69 4.28 -5.36
N LEU A 119 -14.05 3.87 -4.26
CA LEU A 119 -14.09 4.59 -2.99
C LEU A 119 -13.44 5.98 -3.11
N ILE A 120 -12.27 6.07 -3.73
CA ILE A 120 -11.60 7.35 -3.97
C ILE A 120 -12.51 8.28 -4.77
N ASN A 121 -13.09 7.79 -5.88
CA ASN A 121 -14.00 8.60 -6.70
C ASN A 121 -15.24 9.06 -5.92
N GLU A 122 -15.80 8.20 -5.07
CA GLU A 122 -16.94 8.54 -4.22
C GLU A 122 -16.58 9.64 -3.21
N GLU A 123 -15.47 9.49 -2.48
CA GLU A 123 -15.03 10.48 -1.49
C GLU A 123 -14.58 11.79 -2.15
N TRP A 124 -13.88 11.71 -3.29
CA TRP A 124 -13.43 12.87 -4.04
C TRP A 124 -14.60 13.72 -4.57
N ALA A 125 -15.72 13.08 -4.90
CA ALA A 125 -16.93 13.76 -5.33
C ALA A 125 -17.69 14.46 -4.18
N LYS A 126 -17.46 14.07 -2.92
CA LYS A 126 -18.06 14.72 -1.74
C LYS A 126 -17.32 16.01 -1.34
N ILE A 127 -16.10 16.20 -1.83
CA ILE A 127 -15.30 17.39 -1.52
C ILE A 127 -15.90 18.61 -2.24
N ASP A 128 -16.22 19.65 -1.47
CA ASP A 128 -16.56 20.95 -2.02
C ASP A 128 -15.30 21.67 -2.50
N TRP A 129 -14.92 21.41 -3.75
CA TRP A 129 -13.76 22.03 -4.39
C TRP A 129 -13.90 23.55 -4.52
N SER A 130 -15.13 24.10 -4.48
CA SER A 130 -15.34 25.56 -4.60
C SER A 130 -14.88 26.33 -3.37
N ALA A 131 -14.72 25.64 -2.23
CA ALA A 131 -14.15 26.21 -1.01
C ALA A 131 -12.62 26.35 -1.07
N PHE A 132 -11.95 25.74 -2.05
CA PHE A 132 -10.50 25.84 -2.23
C PHE A 132 -10.18 26.91 -3.30
N GLU A 133 -9.60 28.02 -2.86
CA GLU A 133 -8.99 28.99 -3.76
C GLU A 133 -7.59 28.46 -4.13
N PHE A 134 -7.41 28.04 -5.38
CA PHE A 134 -6.11 27.69 -5.94
C PHE A 134 -5.55 28.95 -6.62
N GLU A 135 -4.60 29.62 -5.99
CA GLU A 135 -3.76 30.67 -6.61
C GLU A 135 -2.55 30.07 -7.33
#